data_AF-A0A7W1GP75-F1
#
_entry.id   AF-A0A7W1GP75-F1
#
_cell.length_a   1.000
_cell.length_b   1.000
_cell.length_c   1.000
_cell.angle_alpha   90.00
_cell.angle_beta   90.00
_cell.angle_gamma   90.00
#
_symmetry.space_group_name_H-M   'P 1'
#
loop_
_entity.id
_entity.type
_entity.pdbx_description
1 polymer ?
#
loop_
_entity_poly.entity_id
_entity_poly.type
_entity_poly.pdbx_seq_one_letter_code
_entity_poly.pdbx_strand_id
1 'polypeptide(L)'
;MTTTPGQPGQQPGQQPEEQPGQQPGEQSGQPAQPTQADWTQQLPPTEPGPVGPWPAPPEGQGAQPAHPERDESVPPVTPQAREQASPPREPLLGSLLAAVGLLGAGIGVGTGLVAASLFPRPNLSAAAAIDRDFNWPAFVVVLGVIIALVLLTVAGRLLLLTESRAARAFTGGAAGLAAGNLGILVGLLLDDADATGYLVGLTIAAAGAAAYVWLRSAPPIAAVVIGGLVMAGTLLGDTVSSEDDAGLAVGIGLVVYGVAVAAAGWLLPTRHTSAMLGGIIALAGAQLVIVLGLVSQFVGDIAAGMSGEQAPPGADPTLDVAVAMVLGLLVCAGLLALFAWTRFTGYAVLGVLGTVLLGWSGIFGLDLDSPLRWSAGIGAVALI
;
A
#
# COMPACT_ATOMS: atom_id res chain seq x y z
N MET A 1 -22.24 -28.55 -68.58
CA MET A 1 -22.80 -29.48 -67.56
C MET A 1 -21.97 -29.27 -66.30
N THR A 2 -22.46 -28.80 -65.16
CA THR A 2 -23.80 -28.37 -64.74
C THR A 2 -23.54 -27.50 -63.50
N THR A 3 -24.16 -26.32 -63.48
CA THR A 3 -24.19 -25.34 -62.38
C THR A 3 -24.96 -25.86 -61.17
N THR A 4 -24.49 -25.59 -59.94
CA THR A 4 -25.38 -25.34 -58.78
C THR A 4 -24.65 -24.52 -57.70
N PRO A 5 -25.04 -23.26 -57.49
CA PRO A 5 -24.88 -22.56 -56.22
C PRO A 5 -26.24 -22.45 -55.50
N GLY A 6 -26.29 -22.81 -54.22
CA GLY A 6 -27.43 -22.56 -53.34
C GLY A 6 -26.92 -22.66 -51.89
N GLN A 7 -27.30 -21.84 -50.92
CA GLN A 7 -28.37 -20.85 -50.81
C GLN A 7 -28.05 -20.07 -49.52
N PRO A 8 -28.06 -18.73 -49.48
CA PRO A 8 -27.96 -17.99 -48.22
C PRO A 8 -29.30 -18.06 -47.48
N GLY A 9 -29.31 -18.65 -46.29
CA GLY A 9 -30.45 -18.62 -45.38
C GLY A 9 -30.69 -17.19 -44.88
N GLN A 10 -31.78 -16.60 -45.37
CA GLN A 10 -32.38 -15.40 -44.80
C GLN A 10 -32.97 -15.75 -43.42
N GLN A 11 -32.49 -15.11 -42.36
CA GLN A 11 -33.19 -15.07 -41.09
C GLN A 11 -34.17 -13.89 -41.07
N PRO A 12 -35.47 -14.10 -40.79
CA PRO A 12 -36.48 -13.05 -40.74
C PRO A 12 -36.30 -12.14 -39.53
N GLY A 13 -36.70 -10.88 -39.71
CA GLY A 13 -36.51 -9.78 -38.78
C GLY A 13 -37.04 -10.01 -37.38
N GLN A 14 -36.25 -9.56 -36.41
CA GLN A 14 -36.73 -9.25 -35.07
C GLN A 14 -37.32 -7.84 -35.09
N GLN A 15 -38.61 -7.78 -34.78
CA GLN A 15 -39.38 -6.57 -34.57
C GLN A 15 -38.81 -5.79 -33.38
N PRO A 16 -38.77 -4.44 -33.42
CA PRO A 16 -38.56 -3.65 -32.22
C PRO A 16 -39.77 -3.81 -31.31
N GLU A 17 -39.58 -4.36 -30.11
CA GLU A 17 -40.58 -4.29 -29.05
C GLU A 17 -40.80 -2.82 -28.67
N GLU A 18 -42.02 -2.35 -28.91
CA GLU A 18 -42.57 -1.11 -28.40
C GLU A 18 -42.49 -1.12 -26.87
N GLN A 19 -41.77 -0.16 -26.31
CA GLN A 19 -41.73 0.12 -24.87
C GLN A 19 -42.92 1.02 -24.51
N PRO A 20 -43.93 0.55 -23.76
CA PRO A 20 -45.01 1.41 -23.29
C PRO A 20 -44.73 1.88 -21.87
N GLY A 21 -44.88 3.19 -21.64
CA GLY A 21 -45.25 3.70 -20.33
C GLY A 21 -44.15 4.41 -19.55
N GLN A 22 -43.86 5.65 -19.96
CA GLN A 22 -43.60 6.69 -18.98
C GLN A 22 -44.90 6.95 -18.20
N GLN A 23 -44.88 6.79 -16.88
CA GLN A 23 -45.72 7.59 -16.00
C GLN A 23 -44.93 8.15 -14.82
N PRO A 24 -45.14 9.43 -14.47
CA PRO A 24 -44.38 10.16 -13.48
C PRO A 24 -45.04 10.07 -12.09
N GLY A 25 -44.25 9.89 -11.04
CA GLY A 25 -44.76 10.03 -9.69
C GLY A 25 -43.74 9.74 -8.61
N GLU A 26 -43.70 10.64 -7.63
CA GLU A 26 -43.14 10.47 -6.29
C GLU A 26 -41.65 10.85 -6.08
N GLN A 27 -41.40 12.15 -6.22
CA GLN A 27 -40.56 12.87 -5.27
C GLN A 27 -41.16 12.79 -3.86
N SER A 28 -40.64 11.93 -2.99
CA SER A 28 -40.71 12.16 -1.54
C SER A 28 -39.67 11.32 -0.81
N GLY A 29 -38.86 11.97 0.04
CA GLY A 29 -37.86 11.32 0.87
C GLY A 29 -36.45 11.87 0.68
N GLN A 30 -36.28 13.18 0.86
CA GLN A 30 -34.96 13.76 1.10
C GLN A 30 -34.51 13.34 2.51
N PRO A 31 -33.47 12.49 2.66
CA PRO A 31 -32.96 12.16 3.99
C PRO A 31 -32.40 13.44 4.63
N ALA A 32 -32.74 13.64 5.90
CA ALA A 32 -32.32 14.78 6.69
C ALA A 32 -30.80 15.00 6.59
N GLN A 33 -30.41 16.22 6.24
CA GLN A 33 -29.01 16.63 6.35
C GLN A 33 -28.57 16.44 7.81
N PRO A 34 -27.43 15.77 8.07
CA PRO A 34 -26.86 15.75 9.40
C PRO A 34 -26.52 17.19 9.78
N THR A 35 -27.07 17.64 10.90
CA THR A 35 -26.72 18.88 11.57
C THR A 35 -25.20 18.96 11.67
N GLN A 36 -24.59 19.94 11.00
CA GLN A 36 -23.18 20.26 11.22
C GLN A 36 -23.00 20.53 12.71
N ALA A 37 -22.31 19.61 13.39
CA ALA A 37 -21.83 19.85 14.73
C ALA A 37 -20.90 21.06 14.66
N ASP A 38 -21.32 22.13 15.32
CA ASP A 38 -20.57 23.36 15.51
C ASP A 38 -19.38 23.07 16.43
N TRP A 39 -18.24 22.74 15.82
CA TRP A 39 -16.97 22.47 16.51
C TRP A 39 -16.25 23.76 16.94
N THR A 40 -16.92 24.91 16.91
CA THR A 40 -16.32 26.18 17.38
C THR A 40 -16.42 26.39 18.89
N GLN A 41 -16.64 25.33 19.69
CA GLN A 41 -16.43 25.42 21.15
C GLN A 41 -14.95 25.69 21.44
N GLN A 42 -14.70 26.99 21.57
CA GLN A 42 -13.54 27.67 22.10
C GLN A 42 -13.01 26.89 23.30
N LEU A 43 -11.80 26.33 23.13
CA LEU A 43 -10.95 26.01 24.26
C LEU A 43 -10.80 27.29 25.10
N PRO A 44 -11.06 27.26 26.42
CA PRO A 44 -10.83 28.42 27.27
C PRO A 44 -9.36 28.86 27.14
N PRO A 45 -9.08 30.17 27.10
CA PRO A 45 -7.71 30.66 27.03
C PRO A 45 -6.95 30.17 28.27
N THR A 46 -5.90 29.38 28.03
CA THR A 46 -4.95 29.00 29.07
C THR A 46 -4.28 30.27 29.57
N GLU A 47 -4.64 30.72 30.78
CA GLU A 47 -3.94 31.81 31.44
C GLU A 47 -2.45 31.46 31.56
N PRO A 48 -1.54 32.37 31.15
CA PRO A 48 -0.12 32.22 31.43
C PRO A 48 0.08 32.33 32.95
N GLY A 49 0.37 31.20 33.59
CA GLY A 49 0.75 31.17 34.99
C GLY A 49 1.97 32.05 35.28
N PRO A 50 2.11 32.58 36.51
CA PRO A 50 3.17 33.50 36.87
C PRO A 50 4.54 32.84 36.68
N VAL A 51 5.39 33.51 35.91
CA VAL A 51 6.80 33.18 35.71
C VAL A 51 7.49 33.28 37.08
N GLY A 52 7.78 32.13 37.69
CA GLY A 52 8.60 32.08 38.90
C GLY A 52 10.00 32.64 38.63
N PRO A 53 10.66 33.25 39.63
CA PRO A 53 11.99 33.81 39.46
C PRO A 53 13.00 32.72 39.09
N TRP A 54 13.81 33.02 38.08
CA TRP A 54 14.91 32.17 37.65
C TRP A 54 15.88 31.89 38.81
N PRO A 55 16.37 30.66 38.98
CA PRO A 55 17.38 30.35 39.99
C PRO A 55 18.68 31.11 39.67
N ALA A 56 19.26 31.70 40.72
CA ALA A 56 20.52 32.44 40.62
C ALA A 56 21.66 31.52 40.14
N PRO A 57 22.61 32.04 39.34
CA PRO A 57 23.80 31.30 38.94
C PRO A 57 24.65 30.97 40.18
N PRO A 58 25.28 29.79 40.25
CA PRO A 58 26.15 29.43 41.35
C PRO A 58 27.37 30.36 41.38
N GLU A 59 27.53 31.07 42.49
CA GLU A 59 28.70 31.88 42.79
C GLU A 59 29.92 30.98 43.06
N GLY A 60 31.02 31.28 42.36
CA GLY A 60 32.38 31.15 42.86
C GLY A 60 32.89 29.75 43.25
N GLN A 61 33.44 29.01 42.28
CA GLN A 61 34.54 28.09 42.58
C GLN A 61 35.86 28.77 42.25
N GLY A 62 36.48 29.28 43.31
CA GLY A 62 37.82 29.85 43.31
C GLY A 62 38.87 28.83 42.86
N ALA A 63 39.94 29.39 42.28
CA ALA A 63 41.12 28.69 41.82
C ALA A 63 41.66 27.69 42.86
N GLN A 64 41.77 26.43 42.47
CA GLN A 64 42.41 25.39 43.26
C GLN A 64 43.88 25.30 42.84
N PRO A 65 44.85 25.54 43.75
CA PRO A 65 46.27 25.43 43.43
C PRO A 65 46.68 23.95 43.39
N ALA A 66 47.63 23.66 42.50
CA ALA A 66 48.22 22.35 42.33
C ALA A 66 49.01 21.91 43.58
N HIS A 67 48.79 20.68 44.05
CA HIS A 67 49.86 19.83 44.58
C HIS A 67 49.46 18.34 44.60
N PRO A 68 50.46 17.42 44.53
CA PRO A 68 50.28 16.01 44.20
C PRO A 68 50.24 15.09 45.42
N GLU A 69 49.89 13.84 45.13
CA GLU A 69 50.12 12.59 45.90
C GLU A 69 49.20 12.23 47.08
N ARG A 70 48.74 10.96 46.96
CA ARG A 70 48.44 9.94 47.97
C ARG A 70 47.10 9.92 48.74
N ASP A 71 46.35 8.89 48.35
CA ASP A 71 45.83 7.77 49.14
C ASP A 71 44.71 7.95 50.17
N GLU A 72 43.80 6.98 50.04
CA GLU A 72 42.91 6.35 51.01
C GLU A 72 41.52 6.96 51.31
N SER A 73 40.53 6.18 50.85
CA SER A 73 39.24 5.90 51.50
C SER A 73 38.18 7.00 51.47
N VAL A 74 37.51 7.15 50.33
CA VAL A 74 36.18 7.77 50.25
C VAL A 74 35.17 6.68 49.84
N PRO A 75 34.08 6.44 50.60
CA PRO A 75 33.06 5.47 50.23
C PRO A 75 32.38 5.88 48.92
N PRO A 76 31.86 4.92 48.13
CA PRO A 76 31.32 5.22 46.81
C PRO A 76 30.13 6.15 46.93
N VAL A 77 30.28 7.37 46.42
CA VAL A 77 29.17 8.28 46.16
C VAL A 77 28.33 7.64 45.07
N THR A 78 27.18 7.10 45.46
CA THR A 78 26.12 6.69 44.55
C THR A 78 25.77 7.90 43.68
N PRO A 79 25.89 7.84 42.33
CA PRO A 79 25.39 8.91 41.49
C PRO A 79 23.89 8.99 41.72
N GLN A 80 23.46 10.05 42.41
CA GLN A 80 22.06 10.40 42.54
C GLN A 80 21.46 10.46 41.14
N ALA A 81 20.32 9.78 41.01
CA ALA A 81 19.33 9.90 39.97
C ALA A 81 19.66 10.95 38.91
N ARG A 82 20.18 10.49 37.76
CA ARG A 82 19.91 11.20 36.51
C ARG A 82 18.40 11.40 36.48
N GLU A 83 17.97 12.65 36.53
CA GLU A 83 16.64 13.06 36.11
C GLU A 83 16.33 12.28 34.86
N GLN A 84 15.43 11.32 35.03
CA GLN A 84 14.86 10.52 33.99
C GLN A 84 13.93 11.48 33.26
N ALA A 85 14.52 12.34 32.44
CA ALA A 85 13.83 13.17 31.48
C ALA A 85 12.94 12.21 30.70
N SER A 86 11.65 12.28 31.01
CA SER A 86 10.65 11.46 30.35
C SER A 86 10.84 11.71 28.86
N PRO A 87 11.10 10.67 28.03
CA PRO A 87 11.25 10.91 26.61
C PRO A 87 9.98 11.62 26.14
N PRO A 88 10.10 12.69 25.33
CA PRO A 88 8.92 13.34 24.80
C PRO A 88 8.08 12.26 24.14
N ARG A 89 6.85 12.06 24.62
CA ARG A 89 5.85 11.20 23.97
C ARG A 89 5.52 11.88 22.64
N GLU A 90 6.36 11.67 21.64
CA GLU A 90 6.19 12.27 20.33
C GLU A 90 4.88 11.75 19.70
N PRO A 91 4.11 12.61 19.01
CA PRO A 91 3.02 12.21 18.12
C PRO A 91 3.60 11.58 16.85
N LEU A 92 4.39 10.53 17.02
CA LEU A 92 5.08 9.78 15.97
C LEU A 92 4.05 9.03 15.10
N LEU A 93 2.96 8.57 15.72
CA LEU A 93 1.81 8.00 15.03
C LEU A 93 1.10 9.02 14.15
N GLY A 94 0.86 10.24 14.63
CA GLY A 94 0.15 11.27 13.88
C GLY A 94 0.94 11.74 12.65
N SER A 95 2.26 11.93 12.79
CA SER A 95 3.12 12.32 11.68
C SER A 95 3.38 11.18 10.68
N LEU A 96 3.46 9.94 11.14
CA LEU A 96 3.64 8.77 10.28
C LEU A 96 2.34 8.38 9.57
N LEU A 97 1.18 8.45 10.24
CA LEU A 97 -0.14 8.30 9.62
C LEU A 97 -0.48 9.47 8.69
N ALA A 98 -0.06 10.70 9.01
CA ALA A 98 -0.20 11.82 8.08
C ALA A 98 0.73 11.66 6.88
N ALA A 99 1.97 11.19 7.06
CA ALA A 99 2.89 10.95 5.95
C ALA A 99 2.47 9.75 5.09
N VAL A 100 2.03 8.64 5.71
CA VAL A 100 1.49 7.46 5.04
C VAL A 100 0.10 7.74 4.47
N GLY A 101 -0.68 8.63 5.08
CA GLY A 101 -1.97 9.08 4.58
C GLY A 101 -1.83 10.04 3.40
N LEU A 102 -0.87 10.96 3.42
CA LEU A 102 -0.57 11.84 2.27
C LEU A 102 0.18 11.11 1.15
N LEU A 103 1.07 10.18 1.47
CA LEU A 103 1.74 9.34 0.48
C LEU A 103 0.77 8.26 -0.05
N GLY A 104 -0.05 7.67 0.81
CA GLY A 104 -1.04 6.66 0.44
C GLY A 104 -2.24 7.26 -0.29
N ALA A 105 -2.67 8.48 0.04
CA ALA A 105 -3.64 9.23 -0.76
C ALA A 105 -2.98 9.81 -2.01
N GLY A 106 -1.74 10.27 -1.99
CA GLY A 106 -1.05 10.79 -3.17
C GLY A 106 -0.70 9.70 -4.20
N ILE A 107 -0.28 8.53 -3.73
CA ILE A 107 -0.03 7.33 -4.54
C ILE A 107 -1.37 6.66 -4.88
N GLY A 108 -2.31 6.55 -3.95
CA GLY A 108 -3.64 5.96 -4.22
C GLY A 108 -4.48 6.80 -5.19
N VAL A 109 -4.45 8.13 -5.08
CA VAL A 109 -5.13 9.05 -6.00
C VAL A 109 -4.30 9.22 -7.28
N GLY A 110 -2.97 9.29 -7.22
CA GLY A 110 -2.11 9.42 -8.40
C GLY A 110 -2.09 8.15 -9.25
N THR A 111 -1.83 7.00 -8.64
CA THR A 111 -1.87 5.68 -9.29
C THR A 111 -3.30 5.26 -9.59
N GLY A 112 -4.30 5.63 -8.77
CA GLY A 112 -5.72 5.40 -9.05
C GLY A 112 -6.27 6.24 -10.19
N LEU A 113 -5.88 7.52 -10.32
CA LEU A 113 -6.24 8.34 -11.49
C LEU A 113 -5.45 7.94 -12.73
N VAL A 114 -4.18 7.56 -12.60
CA VAL A 114 -3.41 7.08 -13.74
C VAL A 114 -3.95 5.73 -14.20
N ALA A 115 -4.21 4.78 -13.30
CA ALA A 115 -4.89 3.52 -13.63
C ALA A 115 -6.28 3.79 -14.22
N ALA A 116 -7.11 4.65 -13.61
CA ALA A 116 -8.43 4.99 -14.16
C ALA A 116 -8.36 5.70 -15.53
N SER A 117 -7.28 6.44 -15.81
CA SER A 117 -7.06 7.08 -17.11
C SER A 117 -6.47 6.14 -18.17
N LEU A 118 -5.71 5.12 -17.76
CA LEU A 118 -5.11 4.11 -18.63
C LEU A 118 -6.01 2.88 -18.85
N PHE A 119 -7.01 2.69 -17.99
CA PHE A 119 -8.07 1.68 -18.15
C PHE A 119 -9.40 2.30 -18.64
N PRO A 120 -9.50 2.84 -19.87
CA PRO A 120 -10.78 2.84 -20.52
C PRO A 120 -11.04 1.41 -21.04
N ARG A 121 -11.84 0.67 -20.27
CA ARG A 121 -12.66 -0.51 -20.68
C ARG A 121 -11.97 -1.88 -20.62
N PRO A 122 -12.61 -2.88 -19.96
CA PRO A 122 -12.14 -4.27 -19.89
C PRO A 122 -12.30 -5.09 -21.20
N ASN A 123 -12.59 -4.43 -22.34
CA ASN A 123 -12.87 -5.10 -23.62
C ASN A 123 -11.87 -4.70 -24.72
N LEU A 124 -10.60 -4.49 -24.38
CA LEU A 124 -9.54 -4.25 -25.37
C LEU A 124 -8.80 -5.56 -25.67
N SER A 125 -9.42 -6.35 -26.54
CA SER A 125 -8.69 -7.28 -27.39
C SER A 125 -7.55 -6.54 -28.08
N ALA A 126 -6.31 -7.04 -27.94
CA ALA A 126 -5.08 -6.52 -28.52
C ALA A 126 -5.16 -6.20 -30.04
N ALA A 127 -6.18 -6.70 -30.74
CA ALA A 127 -6.44 -6.43 -32.15
C ALA A 127 -6.93 -5.00 -32.49
N ALA A 128 -7.37 -4.19 -31.52
CA ALA A 128 -7.86 -2.82 -31.76
C ALA A 128 -6.85 -1.69 -31.44
N ALA A 129 -5.62 -2.05 -31.04
CA ALA A 129 -4.61 -1.10 -30.56
C ALA A 129 -3.78 -0.42 -31.67
N ILE A 130 -3.85 -0.91 -32.92
CA ILE A 130 -2.95 -0.48 -34.01
C ILE A 130 -3.27 0.95 -34.54
N ASP A 131 -4.45 1.50 -34.23
CA ASP A 131 -4.85 2.87 -34.63
C ASP A 131 -4.90 3.87 -33.45
N ARG A 132 -4.26 3.60 -32.31
CA ARG A 132 -4.25 4.56 -31.20
C ARG A 132 -3.32 5.73 -31.49
N ASP A 133 -3.89 6.84 -31.95
CA ASP A 133 -3.23 8.15 -31.96
C ASP A 133 -2.57 8.43 -30.60
N PHE A 134 -1.26 8.68 -30.61
CA PHE A 134 -0.49 9.01 -29.42
C PHE A 134 -1.13 10.19 -28.67
N ASN A 135 -1.48 10.00 -27.41
CA ASN A 135 -2.18 11.01 -26.60
C ASN A 135 -1.19 12.08 -26.09
N TRP A 136 -0.79 12.98 -27.00
CA TRP A 136 0.09 14.12 -26.73
C TRP A 136 -0.31 14.95 -25.50
N PRO A 137 -1.59 15.29 -25.29
CA PRO A 137 -2.01 16.04 -24.10
C PRO A 137 -1.68 15.32 -22.79
N ALA A 138 -1.99 14.02 -22.68
CA ALA A 138 -1.69 13.25 -21.47
C ALA A 138 -0.19 13.17 -21.21
N PHE A 139 0.61 12.94 -22.26
CA PHE A 139 2.06 12.91 -22.18
C PHE A 139 2.65 14.21 -21.64
N VAL A 140 2.23 15.37 -22.17
CA VAL A 140 2.72 16.69 -21.74
C VAL A 140 2.34 16.98 -20.28
N VAL A 141 1.14 16.60 -19.84
CA VAL A 141 0.70 16.78 -18.45
C VAL A 141 1.56 15.94 -17.51
N VAL A 142 1.76 14.64 -17.80
CA VAL A 142 2.59 13.76 -16.97
C VAL A 142 4.04 14.26 -16.91
N LEU A 143 4.59 14.68 -18.05
CA LEU A 143 5.93 15.27 -18.11
C LEU A 143 6.04 16.55 -17.25
N GLY A 144 5.05 17.45 -17.34
CA GLY A 144 4.99 18.65 -16.52
C GLY A 144 4.95 18.37 -15.02
N VAL A 145 4.18 17.36 -14.60
CA VAL A 145 4.12 16.90 -13.20
C VAL A 145 5.46 16.34 -12.75
N ILE A 146 6.13 15.51 -13.57
CA ILE A 146 7.46 14.98 -13.27
C ILE A 146 8.46 16.12 -13.06
N ILE A 147 8.51 17.08 -13.99
CA ILE A 147 9.42 18.23 -13.90
C ILE A 147 9.15 19.02 -12.61
N ALA A 148 7.88 19.30 -12.29
CA ALA A 148 7.50 20.00 -11.07
C ALA A 148 7.96 19.25 -9.80
N LEU A 149 7.76 17.93 -9.74
CA LEU A 149 8.18 17.10 -8.61
C LEU A 149 9.70 17.03 -8.48
N VAL A 150 10.43 16.93 -9.58
CA VAL A 150 11.90 16.96 -9.60
C VAL A 150 12.41 18.32 -9.10
N LEU A 151 11.87 19.42 -9.62
CA LEU A 151 12.23 20.77 -9.17
C LEU A 151 11.93 20.97 -7.68
N LEU A 152 10.78 20.49 -7.20
CA LEU A 152 10.42 20.54 -5.78
C LEU A 152 11.40 19.74 -4.91
N THR A 153 11.83 18.57 -5.39
CA THR A 153 12.83 17.74 -4.70
C THR A 153 14.18 18.45 -4.64
N VAL A 154 14.63 19.01 -5.77
CA VAL A 154 15.89 19.76 -5.87
C VAL A 154 15.87 21.02 -5.01
N ALA A 155 14.81 21.81 -5.09
CA ALA A 155 14.63 23.01 -4.27
C ALA A 155 14.59 22.66 -2.78
N GLY A 156 13.84 21.63 -2.39
CA GLY A 156 13.77 21.20 -0.99
C GLY A 156 15.10 20.70 -0.44
N ARG A 157 15.95 20.11 -1.30
CA ARG A 157 17.31 19.71 -0.93
C ARG A 157 18.26 20.90 -0.80
N LEU A 158 18.25 21.82 -1.77
CA LEU A 158 19.14 22.98 -1.81
C LEU A 158 18.80 24.01 -0.72
N LEU A 159 17.52 24.21 -0.41
CA LEU A 159 17.07 25.14 0.63
C LEU A 159 17.27 24.59 2.05
N LEU A 160 17.99 23.47 2.21
CA LEU A 160 18.26 22.80 3.49
C LEU A 160 17.01 22.49 4.32
N LEU A 161 15.81 22.52 3.71
CA LEU A 161 14.56 22.15 4.39
C LEU A 161 14.67 20.74 5.01
N THR A 162 15.57 19.91 4.47
CA THR A 162 15.94 18.61 5.00
C THR A 162 16.46 18.58 6.45
N GLU A 163 16.60 19.68 7.17
CA GLU A 163 16.91 19.58 8.61
C GLU A 163 15.75 18.95 9.39
N SER A 164 14.50 19.29 9.04
CA SER A 164 13.32 18.71 9.67
C SER A 164 12.96 17.32 9.10
N ARG A 165 12.48 16.42 9.97
CA ARG A 165 11.99 15.09 9.54
C ARG A 165 10.84 15.21 8.52
N ALA A 166 9.94 16.17 8.72
CA ALA A 166 8.78 16.38 7.86
C ALA A 166 9.19 16.78 6.43
N ALA A 167 10.13 17.71 6.29
CA ALA A 167 10.61 18.13 4.98
C ALA A 167 11.44 17.04 4.27
N ARG A 168 12.21 16.20 5.01
CA ARG A 168 12.85 15.01 4.41
C ARG A 168 11.82 14.01 3.89
N ALA A 169 10.74 13.81 4.63
CA ALA A 169 9.65 12.93 4.19
C ALA A 169 8.94 13.50 2.96
N PHE A 170 8.66 14.80 2.94
CA PHE A 170 8.03 15.48 1.81
C PHE A 170 8.90 15.45 0.55
N THR A 171 10.17 15.84 0.65
CA THR A 171 11.13 15.82 -0.48
C THR A 171 11.38 14.41 -0.97
N GLY A 172 11.55 13.43 -0.07
CA GLY A 172 11.63 12.02 -0.44
C GLY A 172 10.35 11.53 -1.13
N GLY A 173 9.19 11.96 -0.66
CA GLY A 173 7.89 11.63 -1.24
C GLY A 173 7.74 12.16 -2.66
N ALA A 174 8.09 13.43 -2.88
CA ALA A 174 8.10 14.04 -4.21
C ALA A 174 9.03 13.29 -5.17
N ALA A 175 10.21 12.88 -4.71
CA ALA A 175 11.15 12.09 -5.51
C ALA A 175 10.60 10.69 -5.85
N GLY A 176 9.97 10.02 -4.89
CA GLY A 176 9.31 8.74 -5.11
C GLY A 176 8.17 8.83 -6.12
N LEU A 177 7.34 9.87 -6.02
CA LEU A 177 6.28 10.15 -6.99
C LEU A 177 6.83 10.48 -8.38
N ALA A 178 7.92 11.24 -8.47
CA ALA A 178 8.57 11.53 -9.74
C ALA A 178 9.07 10.23 -10.40
N ALA A 179 9.68 9.32 -9.63
CA ALA A 179 10.13 8.02 -10.11
C ALA A 179 8.96 7.14 -10.62
N GLY A 180 7.84 7.11 -9.89
CA GLY A 180 6.63 6.39 -10.33
C GLY A 180 6.06 6.94 -11.64
N ASN A 181 5.92 8.26 -11.75
CA ASN A 181 5.44 8.91 -12.97
C ASN A 181 6.40 8.75 -14.15
N LEU A 182 7.71 8.69 -13.90
CA LEU A 182 8.70 8.42 -14.95
C LEU A 182 8.49 7.04 -15.58
N GLY A 183 8.16 6.02 -14.78
CA GLY A 183 7.79 4.71 -15.31
C GLY A 183 6.57 4.76 -16.22
N ILE A 184 5.50 5.43 -15.78
CA ILE A 184 4.30 5.63 -16.59
C ILE A 184 4.63 6.32 -17.92
N LEU A 185 5.46 7.36 -17.87
CA LEU A 185 5.91 8.07 -19.06
C LEU A 185 6.66 7.12 -20.02
N VAL A 186 7.58 6.30 -19.52
CA VAL A 186 8.26 5.28 -20.34
C VAL A 186 7.26 4.31 -20.96
N GLY A 187 6.27 3.84 -20.21
CA GLY A 187 5.23 2.96 -20.73
C GLY A 187 4.38 3.58 -21.83
N LEU A 188 4.16 4.90 -21.80
CA LEU A 188 3.46 5.61 -22.88
C LEU A 188 4.28 5.75 -24.17
N LEU A 189 5.62 5.69 -24.09
CA LEU A 189 6.49 5.76 -25.26
C LEU A 189 6.73 4.39 -25.92
N LEU A 190 6.49 3.30 -25.19
CA LEU A 190 6.74 1.95 -25.67
C LEU A 190 5.50 1.40 -26.38
N ASP A 191 5.71 0.89 -27.59
CA ASP A 191 4.67 0.23 -28.39
C ASP A 191 4.64 -1.29 -28.17
N ASP A 192 5.69 -1.85 -27.57
CA ASP A 192 5.84 -3.28 -27.31
C ASP A 192 5.22 -3.65 -25.95
N ALA A 193 4.03 -4.25 -25.99
CA ALA A 193 3.28 -4.65 -24.79
C ALA A 193 4.06 -5.60 -23.89
N ASP A 194 4.84 -6.52 -24.46
CA ASP A 194 5.55 -7.55 -23.72
C ASP A 194 6.74 -6.94 -22.95
N ALA A 195 7.45 -6.00 -23.58
CA ALA A 195 8.57 -5.29 -22.95
C ALA A 195 8.12 -4.17 -21.98
N THR A 196 6.92 -3.62 -22.17
CA THR A 196 6.45 -2.43 -21.45
C THR A 196 6.43 -2.63 -19.94
N GLY A 197 5.88 -3.74 -19.44
CA GLY A 197 5.80 -4.00 -17.99
C GLY A 197 7.17 -4.04 -17.32
N TYR A 198 8.13 -4.74 -17.94
CA TYR A 198 9.50 -4.82 -17.46
C TYR A 198 10.20 -3.46 -17.45
N LEU A 199 10.11 -2.70 -18.54
CA LEU A 199 10.80 -1.41 -18.67
C LEU A 199 10.18 -0.34 -17.76
N VAL A 200 8.85 -0.33 -17.61
CA VAL A 200 8.16 0.54 -16.64
C VAL A 200 8.65 0.22 -15.24
N GLY A 201 8.56 -1.04 -14.81
CA GLY A 201 8.97 -1.46 -13.47
C GLY A 201 10.45 -1.17 -13.18
N LEU A 202 11.33 -1.50 -14.12
CA LEU A 202 12.77 -1.23 -14.04
C LEU A 202 13.07 0.26 -13.93
N THR A 203 12.39 1.10 -14.71
CA THR A 203 12.60 2.55 -14.70
C THR A 203 12.18 3.14 -13.35
N ILE A 204 11.02 2.74 -12.82
CA ILE A 204 10.56 3.19 -11.49
C ILE A 204 11.58 2.75 -10.44
N ALA A 205 12.04 1.50 -10.50
CA ALA A 205 12.98 0.95 -9.53
C ALA A 205 14.34 1.66 -9.57
N ALA A 206 14.90 1.86 -10.76
CA ALA A 206 16.17 2.54 -10.95
C ALA A 206 16.10 4.02 -10.53
N ALA A 207 15.04 4.73 -10.90
CA ALA A 207 14.84 6.12 -10.51
C ALA A 207 14.62 6.27 -9.00
N GLY A 208 13.83 5.37 -8.39
CA GLY A 208 13.64 5.31 -6.95
C GLY A 208 14.94 5.03 -6.20
N ALA A 209 15.77 4.12 -6.71
CA ALA A 209 17.07 3.79 -6.12
C ALA A 209 18.05 4.97 -6.23
N ALA A 210 18.10 5.65 -7.38
CA ALA A 210 18.89 6.86 -7.57
C ALA A 210 18.45 7.98 -6.60
N ALA A 211 17.15 8.19 -6.46
CA ALA A 211 16.58 9.15 -5.51
C ALA A 211 16.92 8.78 -4.06
N TYR A 212 16.89 7.47 -3.72
CA TYR A 212 17.32 6.99 -2.41
C TYR A 212 18.80 7.27 -2.14
N VAL A 213 19.69 6.96 -3.09
CA VAL A 213 21.14 7.22 -2.95
C VAL A 213 21.41 8.71 -2.74
N TRP A 214 20.65 9.56 -3.44
CA TRP A 214 20.82 11.01 -3.37
C TRP A 214 20.25 11.66 -2.10
N LEU A 215 19.04 11.27 -1.68
CA LEU A 215 18.34 11.88 -0.54
C LEU A 215 18.56 11.14 0.78
N ARG A 216 18.94 9.86 0.73
CA ARG A 216 19.05 8.94 1.88
C ARG A 216 17.82 8.96 2.79
N SER A 217 16.63 9.11 2.20
CA SER A 217 15.34 9.15 2.89
C SER A 217 14.55 7.88 2.61
N ALA A 218 13.61 7.53 3.50
CA ALA A 218 12.80 6.32 3.37
C ALA A 218 11.79 6.31 2.20
N PRO A 219 11.10 7.41 1.86
CA PRO A 219 10.00 7.36 0.87
C PRO A 219 10.39 6.89 -0.55
N PRO A 220 11.56 7.24 -1.14
CA PRO A 220 11.97 6.72 -2.45
C PRO A 220 12.05 5.20 -2.54
N ILE A 221 12.24 4.50 -1.43
CA ILE A 221 12.25 3.03 -1.38
C ILE A 221 10.88 2.47 -1.77
N ALA A 222 9.79 3.16 -1.45
CA ALA A 222 8.46 2.75 -1.88
C ALA A 222 8.39 2.66 -3.41
N ALA A 223 8.99 3.62 -4.13
CA ALA A 223 9.08 3.54 -5.59
C ALA A 223 9.91 2.34 -6.04
N VAL A 224 11.04 2.04 -5.39
CA VAL A 224 11.84 0.83 -5.70
C VAL A 224 11.01 -0.45 -5.58
N VAL A 225 10.28 -0.57 -4.47
CA VAL A 225 9.43 -1.71 -4.19
C VAL A 225 8.26 -1.79 -5.18
N ILE A 226 7.63 -0.67 -5.53
CA ILE A 226 6.55 -0.63 -6.53
C ILE A 226 7.09 -0.99 -7.92
N GLY A 227 8.26 -0.48 -8.32
CA GLY A 227 8.87 -0.82 -9.61
C GLY A 227 9.21 -2.30 -9.71
N GLY A 228 9.81 -2.87 -8.66
CA GLY A 228 10.06 -4.31 -8.57
C GLY A 228 8.76 -5.14 -8.57
N LEU A 229 7.69 -4.61 -7.95
CA LEU A 229 6.37 -5.26 -7.94
C LEU A 229 5.77 -5.31 -9.35
N VAL A 230 5.89 -4.23 -10.12
CA VAL A 230 5.46 -4.20 -11.52
C VAL A 230 6.24 -5.24 -12.34
N MET A 231 7.58 -5.29 -12.22
CA MET A 231 8.37 -6.31 -12.93
C MET A 231 7.99 -7.74 -12.51
N ALA A 232 7.81 -7.97 -11.21
CA ALA A 232 7.40 -9.28 -10.68
C ALA A 232 6.01 -9.67 -11.19
N GLY A 233 5.09 -8.72 -11.27
CA GLY A 233 3.75 -8.92 -11.83
C GLY A 233 3.78 -9.30 -13.31
N THR A 234 4.63 -8.64 -14.12
CA THR A 234 4.83 -9.02 -15.53
C THR A 234 5.44 -10.42 -15.65
N LEU A 235 6.48 -10.72 -14.85
CA LEU A 235 7.10 -12.04 -14.83
C LEU A 235 6.11 -13.16 -14.43
N LEU A 236 5.26 -12.89 -13.45
CA LEU A 236 4.19 -13.80 -13.04
C LEU A 236 3.16 -13.97 -14.16
N GLY A 237 2.76 -12.89 -14.82
CA GLY A 237 1.83 -12.95 -15.96
C GLY A 237 2.36 -13.83 -17.11
N ASP A 238 3.65 -13.72 -17.42
CA ASP A 238 4.27 -14.50 -18.50
C ASP A 238 4.43 -15.98 -18.14
N THR A 239 4.70 -16.27 -16.86
CA THR A 239 4.96 -17.64 -16.39
C THR A 239 3.70 -18.44 -16.08
N VAL A 240 2.60 -17.77 -15.72
CA VAL A 240 1.36 -18.41 -15.22
C VAL A 240 0.29 -18.49 -16.33
N SER A 241 0.69 -18.71 -17.58
CA SER A 241 -0.11 -18.34 -18.76
C SER A 241 -1.33 -19.19 -19.13
N SER A 242 -1.77 -20.20 -18.36
CA SER A 242 -2.96 -20.99 -18.77
C SER A 242 -3.63 -21.93 -17.75
N GLU A 243 -3.40 -21.81 -16.44
CA GLU A 243 -3.91 -22.80 -15.47
C GLU A 243 -4.98 -22.24 -14.53
N ASP A 244 -5.90 -23.12 -14.09
CA ASP A 244 -6.99 -22.82 -13.14
C ASP A 244 -6.48 -22.18 -11.81
N ASP A 245 -5.19 -22.33 -11.52
CA ASP A 245 -4.53 -21.85 -10.30
C ASP A 245 -3.83 -20.49 -10.45
N ALA A 246 -4.09 -19.75 -11.53
CA ALA A 246 -3.37 -18.50 -11.81
C ALA A 246 -3.50 -17.45 -10.68
N GLY A 247 -4.66 -17.37 -10.05
CA GLY A 247 -4.91 -16.47 -8.92
C GLY A 247 -4.06 -16.82 -7.68
N LEU A 248 -3.95 -18.12 -7.38
CA LEU A 248 -3.12 -18.63 -6.28
C LEU A 248 -1.64 -18.34 -6.54
N ALA A 249 -1.15 -18.66 -7.74
CA ALA A 249 0.25 -18.46 -8.11
C ALA A 249 0.66 -16.98 -8.02
N VAL A 250 -0.19 -16.07 -8.51
CA VAL A 250 0.03 -14.61 -8.38
C VAL A 250 0.07 -14.19 -6.92
N GLY A 251 -0.88 -14.63 -6.09
CA GLY A 251 -0.91 -14.25 -4.68
C GLY A 251 0.25 -14.81 -3.86
N ILE A 252 0.64 -16.07 -4.08
CA ILE A 252 1.86 -16.65 -3.48
C ILE A 252 3.09 -15.88 -3.95
N GLY A 253 3.18 -15.55 -5.25
CA GLY A 253 4.24 -14.72 -5.80
C GLY A 253 4.38 -13.37 -5.09
N LEU A 254 3.24 -12.71 -4.80
CA LEU A 254 3.21 -11.46 -4.03
C LEU A 254 3.67 -11.65 -2.58
N VAL A 255 3.28 -12.76 -1.93
CA VAL A 255 3.76 -13.10 -0.57
C VAL A 255 5.28 -13.28 -0.57
N VAL A 256 5.81 -14.08 -1.50
CA VAL A 256 7.26 -14.33 -1.63
C VAL A 256 8.00 -13.04 -1.93
N TYR A 257 7.48 -12.21 -2.84
CA TYR A 257 8.06 -10.92 -3.16
C TYR A 257 8.09 -9.99 -1.94
N GLY A 258 6.98 -9.88 -1.20
CA GLY A 258 6.91 -9.08 0.03
C GLY A 258 7.92 -9.52 1.09
N VAL A 259 8.07 -10.84 1.29
CA VAL A 259 9.08 -11.41 2.20
C VAL A 259 10.50 -11.09 1.71
N ALA A 260 10.78 -11.22 0.42
CA ALA A 260 12.08 -10.89 -0.17
C ALA A 260 12.42 -9.40 0.00
N VAL A 261 11.45 -8.50 -0.20
CA VAL A 261 11.60 -7.05 0.04
C VAL A 261 11.92 -6.76 1.50
N ALA A 262 11.21 -7.41 2.43
CA ALA A 262 11.47 -7.25 3.86
C ALA A 262 12.89 -7.73 4.24
N ALA A 263 13.30 -8.90 3.72
CA ALA A 263 14.62 -9.47 3.95
C ALA A 263 15.75 -8.60 3.38
N ALA A 264 15.64 -8.19 2.11
CA ALA A 264 16.63 -7.32 1.46
C ALA A 264 16.73 -5.96 2.16
N GLY A 265 15.58 -5.42 2.56
CA GLY A 265 15.49 -4.17 3.29
C GLY A 265 16.17 -4.19 4.66
N TRP A 266 16.33 -5.35 5.28
CA TRP A 266 16.96 -5.49 6.59
C TRP A 266 18.44 -5.07 6.60
N LEU A 267 19.09 -5.09 5.44
CA LEU A 267 20.47 -4.64 5.25
C LEU A 267 20.59 -3.11 5.13
N LEU A 268 19.47 -2.40 4.98
CA LEU A 268 19.44 -0.95 4.78
C LEU A 268 19.16 -0.19 6.09
N PRO A 269 19.63 1.06 6.22
CA PRO A 269 19.25 1.94 7.33
C PRO A 269 17.73 2.12 7.52
N THR A 270 16.99 1.86 6.46
CA THR A 270 15.53 1.97 6.34
C THR A 270 14.79 0.64 6.55
N ARG A 271 15.44 -0.33 7.22
CA ARG A 271 14.90 -1.67 7.52
C ARG A 271 13.44 -1.71 7.95
N HIS A 272 13.01 -0.73 8.75
CA HIS A 272 11.64 -0.70 9.26
C HIS A 272 10.62 -0.37 8.17
N THR A 273 10.92 0.62 7.32
CA THR A 273 10.05 1.00 6.21
C THR A 273 9.98 -0.09 5.15
N SER A 274 11.12 -0.67 4.77
CA SER A 274 11.16 -1.75 3.78
C SER A 274 10.45 -3.02 4.28
N ALA A 275 10.62 -3.38 5.56
CA ALA A 275 9.90 -4.50 6.15
C ALA A 275 8.39 -4.24 6.24
N MET A 276 7.96 -3.01 6.54
CA MET A 276 6.53 -2.65 6.48
C MET A 276 5.98 -2.77 5.06
N LEU A 277 6.68 -2.23 4.06
CA LEU A 277 6.25 -2.33 2.66
C LEU A 277 6.18 -3.79 2.20
N GLY A 278 7.17 -4.60 2.55
CA GLY A 278 7.17 -6.04 2.29
C GLY A 278 5.99 -6.75 2.96
N GLY A 279 5.69 -6.42 4.23
CA GLY A 279 4.53 -6.94 4.95
C GLY A 279 3.20 -6.53 4.32
N ILE A 280 3.05 -5.27 3.89
CA ILE A 280 1.84 -4.79 3.20
C ILE A 280 1.62 -5.59 1.90
N ILE A 281 2.68 -5.79 1.12
CA ILE A 281 2.58 -6.52 -0.15
C ILE A 281 2.27 -7.99 0.08
N ALA A 282 2.89 -8.62 1.08
CA ALA A 282 2.59 -10.00 1.41
C ALA A 282 1.15 -10.19 1.90
N LEU A 283 0.65 -9.27 2.74
CA LEU A 283 -0.75 -9.28 3.17
C LEU A 283 -1.71 -9.03 2.00
N ALA A 284 -1.40 -8.10 1.11
CA ALA A 284 -2.19 -7.85 -0.10
C ALA A 284 -2.22 -9.07 -1.02
N GLY A 285 -1.09 -9.77 -1.16
CA GLY A 285 -1.01 -11.03 -1.91
C GLY A 285 -1.90 -12.11 -1.34
N ALA A 286 -1.82 -12.36 -0.03
CA ALA A 286 -2.70 -13.31 0.65
C ALA A 286 -4.18 -12.92 0.51
N GLN A 287 -4.49 -11.64 0.71
CA GLN A 287 -5.86 -11.11 0.60
C GLN A 287 -6.43 -11.24 -0.81
N LEU A 288 -5.62 -11.04 -1.85
CA LEU A 288 -6.02 -11.16 -3.25
C LEU A 288 -6.49 -12.59 -3.55
N VAL A 289 -5.75 -13.61 -3.13
CA VAL A 289 -6.15 -15.03 -3.31
C VAL A 289 -7.49 -15.29 -2.64
N ILE A 290 -7.65 -14.83 -1.39
CA ILE A 290 -8.88 -15.06 -0.64
C ILE A 290 -10.08 -14.42 -1.33
N VAL A 291 -9.93 -13.18 -1.80
CA VAL A 291 -11.01 -12.47 -2.53
C VAL A 291 -11.32 -13.14 -3.86
N LEU A 292 -10.31 -13.58 -4.62
CA LEU A 292 -10.54 -14.29 -5.88
C LEU A 292 -11.25 -15.64 -5.67
N GLY A 293 -10.83 -16.41 -4.65
CA GLY A 293 -11.49 -17.66 -4.29
C GLY A 293 -12.93 -17.47 -3.82
N LEU A 294 -13.19 -16.40 -3.05
CA LEU A 294 -14.54 -16.01 -2.65
C LEU A 294 -15.44 -15.66 -3.83
N VAL A 295 -14.92 -14.87 -4.78
CA VAL A 295 -15.65 -14.47 -5.98
C VAL A 295 -15.91 -15.68 -6.87
N SER A 296 -14.94 -16.59 -7.03
CA SER A 296 -15.12 -17.80 -7.84
C SER A 296 -16.17 -18.74 -7.24
N GLN A 297 -16.17 -18.94 -5.93
CA GLN A 297 -17.23 -19.68 -5.22
C GLN A 297 -18.61 -19.06 -5.46
N PHE A 298 -18.75 -17.75 -5.21
CA PHE A 298 -20.03 -17.05 -5.36
C PHE A 298 -20.58 -17.10 -6.80
N VAL A 299 -19.70 -16.93 -7.80
CA VAL A 299 -20.11 -17.04 -9.22
C VAL A 299 -20.47 -18.48 -9.57
N GLY A 300 -19.71 -19.47 -9.06
CA GLY A 300 -19.99 -20.89 -9.25
C GLY A 300 -21.36 -21.29 -8.70
N ASP A 301 -21.71 -20.84 -7.50
CA ASP A 301 -23.00 -21.13 -6.85
C ASP A 301 -24.18 -20.56 -7.65
N ILE A 302 -24.05 -19.33 -8.15
CA ILE A 302 -25.08 -18.70 -9.00
C ILE A 302 -25.22 -19.46 -10.32
N ALA A 303 -24.10 -19.80 -10.97
CA ALA A 303 -24.12 -20.52 -12.24
C ALA A 303 -24.74 -21.93 -12.09
N ALA A 304 -24.41 -22.66 -11.03
CA ALA A 304 -25.01 -23.95 -10.72
C ALA A 304 -26.52 -23.83 -10.42
N GLY A 305 -26.93 -22.78 -9.69
CA GLY A 305 -28.34 -22.50 -9.41
C GLY A 305 -29.17 -22.15 -10.66
N MET A 306 -28.56 -21.53 -11.67
CA MET A 306 -29.22 -21.14 -12.93
C MET A 306 -29.22 -22.25 -14.00
N SER A 307 -28.15 -23.05 -14.07
CA SER A 307 -27.99 -24.08 -15.12
C SER A 307 -28.52 -25.45 -14.70
N GLY A 308 -28.63 -25.75 -13.40
CA GLY A 308 -28.96 -27.09 -12.90
C GLY A 308 -27.88 -28.13 -13.18
N GLU A 309 -26.78 -27.75 -13.83
CA GLU A 309 -25.59 -28.57 -14.04
C GLU A 309 -24.60 -28.30 -12.91
N GLN A 310 -24.05 -29.37 -12.35
CA GLN A 310 -22.95 -29.25 -11.39
C GLN A 310 -21.77 -28.58 -12.10
N ALA A 311 -21.19 -27.58 -11.43
CA ALA A 311 -19.98 -26.92 -11.90
C ALA A 311 -18.93 -27.99 -12.27
N PRO A 312 -18.23 -27.83 -13.40
CA PRO A 312 -17.17 -28.76 -13.79
C PRO A 312 -16.15 -28.89 -12.65
N PRO A 313 -15.46 -30.04 -12.53
CA PRO A 313 -14.45 -30.25 -11.49
C PRO A 313 -13.22 -29.38 -11.79
N GLY A 314 -13.31 -28.10 -11.43
CA GLY A 314 -12.19 -27.16 -11.35
C GLY A 314 -11.51 -27.24 -9.98
N ALA A 315 -10.36 -26.58 -9.86
CA ALA A 315 -9.59 -26.46 -8.63
C ALA A 315 -10.49 -26.14 -7.42
N ASP A 316 -10.23 -26.77 -6.27
CA ASP A 316 -11.00 -26.54 -5.04
C ASP A 316 -10.63 -25.18 -4.44
N PRO A 317 -11.47 -24.13 -4.63
CA PRO A 317 -11.13 -22.78 -4.18
C PRO A 317 -11.01 -22.71 -2.65
N THR A 318 -11.58 -23.68 -1.94
CA THR A 318 -11.55 -23.77 -0.48
C THR A 318 -10.13 -24.05 0.02
N LEU A 319 -9.37 -24.91 -0.68
CA LEU A 319 -8.00 -25.22 -0.33
C LEU A 319 -7.10 -24.00 -0.53
N ASP A 320 -7.26 -23.29 -1.65
CA ASP A 320 -6.50 -22.09 -1.99
C ASP A 320 -6.74 -20.95 -1.00
N VAL A 321 -8.00 -20.73 -0.63
CA VAL A 321 -8.38 -19.78 0.42
C VAL A 321 -7.77 -20.17 1.76
N ALA A 322 -7.80 -21.45 2.13
CA ALA A 322 -7.20 -21.93 3.37
C ALA A 322 -5.67 -21.73 3.40
N VAL A 323 -4.97 -22.06 2.31
CA VAL A 323 -3.53 -21.86 2.16
C VAL A 323 -3.19 -20.37 2.26
N ALA A 324 -3.91 -19.51 1.54
CA ALA A 324 -3.73 -18.07 1.60
C ALA A 324 -3.99 -17.49 2.99
N MET A 325 -4.99 -18.00 3.71
CA MET A 325 -5.29 -17.59 5.07
C MET A 325 -4.17 -17.99 6.04
N VAL A 326 -3.64 -19.22 5.93
CA VAL A 326 -2.48 -19.66 6.72
C VAL A 326 -1.25 -18.80 6.42
N LEU A 327 -0.95 -18.52 5.16
CA LEU A 327 0.15 -17.64 4.77
C LEU A 327 -0.03 -16.22 5.33
N GLY A 328 -1.23 -15.66 5.21
CA GLY A 328 -1.57 -14.35 5.76
C GLY A 328 -1.38 -14.31 7.28
N LEU A 329 -1.85 -15.33 8.00
CA LEU A 329 -1.67 -15.45 9.45
C LEU A 329 -0.20 -15.58 9.84
N LEU A 330 0.61 -16.31 9.07
CA LEU A 330 2.06 -16.38 9.28
C LEU A 330 2.74 -15.02 9.06
N VAL A 331 2.32 -14.25 8.06
CA VAL A 331 2.80 -12.88 7.85
C VAL A 331 2.43 -11.98 9.04
N CYS A 332 1.18 -12.04 9.50
CA CYS A 332 0.74 -11.31 10.69
C CYS A 332 1.53 -11.68 11.95
N ALA A 333 1.72 -12.98 12.21
CA ALA A 333 2.51 -13.47 13.33
C ALA A 333 3.97 -13.01 13.22
N GLY A 334 4.56 -13.04 12.02
CA GLY A 334 5.90 -12.51 11.76
C GLY A 334 6.01 -11.01 12.05
N LEU A 335 5.01 -10.22 11.67
CA LEU A 335 4.94 -8.79 11.97
C LEU A 335 4.80 -8.53 13.48
N LEU A 336 3.96 -9.29 14.18
CA LEU A 336 3.81 -9.17 15.65
C LEU A 336 5.08 -9.61 16.39
N ALA A 337 5.77 -10.65 15.92
CA ALA A 337 7.07 -11.05 16.45
C ALA A 337 8.13 -9.95 16.21
N LEU A 338 8.14 -9.33 15.02
CA LEU A 338 9.00 -8.18 14.73
C LEU A 338 8.66 -6.99 15.61
N PHE A 339 7.38 -6.74 15.93
CA PHE A 339 6.97 -5.76 16.92
C PHE A 339 7.51 -6.09 18.31
N ALA A 340 7.37 -7.32 18.78
CA ALA A 340 7.85 -7.74 20.09
C ALA A 340 9.37 -7.52 20.23
N TRP A 341 10.13 -7.81 19.16
CA TRP A 341 11.58 -7.59 19.11
C TRP A 341 11.96 -6.12 19.02
N THR A 342 11.40 -5.38 18.05
CA THR A 342 11.88 -4.03 17.68
C THR A 342 11.13 -2.90 18.38
N ARG A 343 9.97 -3.21 18.97
CA ARG A 343 9.00 -2.26 19.57
C ARG A 343 8.52 -1.18 18.61
N PHE A 344 8.66 -1.41 17.31
CA PHE A 344 8.20 -0.46 16.29
C PHE A 344 6.70 -0.63 16.03
N THR A 345 5.89 0.34 16.48
CA THR A 345 4.41 0.30 16.47
C THR A 345 3.81 0.02 15.09
N GLY A 346 4.49 0.39 14.02
CA GLY A 346 4.02 0.11 12.66
C GLY A 346 3.73 -1.37 12.43
N TYR A 347 4.59 -2.26 12.94
CA TYR A 347 4.38 -3.70 12.78
C TYR A 347 3.17 -4.22 13.56
N ALA A 348 2.91 -3.68 14.75
CA ALA A 348 1.71 -4.01 15.52
C ALA A 348 0.43 -3.59 14.80
N VAL A 349 0.40 -2.36 14.29
CA VAL A 349 -0.75 -1.84 13.54
C VAL A 349 -1.01 -2.70 12.30
N LEU A 350 0.04 -3.02 11.54
CA LEU A 350 -0.11 -3.81 10.31
C LEU A 350 -0.50 -5.27 10.61
N GLY A 351 0.11 -5.89 11.63
CA GLY A 351 -0.23 -7.25 12.06
C GLY A 351 -1.68 -7.35 12.55
N VAL A 352 -2.11 -6.45 13.43
CA VAL A 352 -3.50 -6.43 13.94
C VAL A 352 -4.49 -6.16 12.80
N LEU A 353 -4.24 -5.13 11.97
CA LEU A 353 -5.11 -4.84 10.83
C LEU A 353 -5.20 -6.03 9.87
N GLY A 354 -4.06 -6.68 9.59
CA GLY A 354 -4.00 -7.89 8.79
C GLY A 354 -4.83 -9.03 9.39
N THR A 355 -4.72 -9.30 10.70
CA THR A 355 -5.54 -10.33 11.36
C THR A 355 -7.03 -10.03 11.31
N VAL A 356 -7.44 -8.75 11.43
CA VAL A 356 -8.84 -8.34 11.32
C VAL A 356 -9.37 -8.56 9.90
N LEU A 357 -8.60 -8.15 8.89
CA LEU A 357 -8.97 -8.32 7.48
C LEU A 357 -9.08 -9.80 7.10
N LEU A 358 -8.07 -10.60 7.44
CA LEU A 358 -8.06 -12.04 7.22
C LEU A 358 -9.19 -12.73 7.98
N GLY A 359 -9.47 -12.29 9.21
CA GLY A 359 -10.59 -12.81 9.99
C GLY A 359 -11.93 -12.51 9.35
N TRP A 360 -12.11 -11.30 8.82
CA TRP A 360 -13.33 -10.95 8.10
C TRP A 360 -13.48 -11.80 6.85
N SER A 361 -12.42 -11.98 6.07
CA SER A 361 -12.48 -12.81 4.85
C SER A 361 -12.64 -14.31 5.13
N GLY A 362 -12.06 -14.82 6.22
CA GLY A 362 -12.22 -16.20 6.63
C GLY A 362 -13.65 -16.54 7.08
N ILE A 363 -14.39 -15.58 7.65
CA ILE A 363 -15.81 -15.74 7.97
C ILE A 363 -16.66 -15.93 6.72
N PHE A 364 -16.31 -15.26 5.61
CA PHE A 364 -17.07 -15.34 4.36
C PHE A 364 -16.66 -16.50 3.46
N GLY A 365 -15.39 -16.94 3.50
CA GLY A 365 -14.82 -17.82 2.46
C GLY A 365 -14.53 -19.25 2.86
N LEU A 366 -14.59 -19.57 4.14
CA LEU A 366 -14.43 -20.93 4.61
C LEU A 366 -15.77 -21.37 5.19
N ASP A 367 -16.36 -22.35 4.53
CA ASP A 367 -17.67 -22.89 4.84
C ASP A 367 -17.83 -23.21 6.34
N LEU A 368 -19.06 -23.09 6.82
CA LEU A 368 -19.50 -23.00 8.23
C LEU A 368 -19.14 -24.20 9.13
N ASP A 369 -18.42 -25.19 8.62
CA ASP A 369 -18.12 -26.42 9.35
C ASP A 369 -17.09 -26.23 10.49
N SER A 370 -16.38 -25.10 10.55
CA SER A 370 -15.43 -24.81 11.64
C SER A 370 -15.11 -23.32 11.90
N PRO A 371 -16.07 -22.38 12.00
CA PRO A 371 -15.81 -20.97 12.32
C PRO A 371 -15.04 -20.80 13.64
N LEU A 372 -15.22 -21.73 14.58
CA LEU A 372 -14.49 -21.78 15.84
C LEU A 372 -12.99 -22.09 15.69
N ARG A 373 -12.57 -22.88 14.68
CA ARG A 373 -11.15 -23.19 14.48
C ARG A 373 -10.39 -22.00 13.90
N TRP A 374 -11.01 -21.28 12.96
CA TRP A 374 -10.43 -20.09 12.34
C TRP A 374 -10.40 -18.91 13.29
N SER A 375 -11.48 -18.66 14.02
CA SER A 375 -11.50 -17.65 15.09
C SER A 375 -10.49 -17.96 16.21
N ALA A 376 -10.29 -19.23 16.57
CA ALA A 376 -9.24 -19.62 17.51
C ALA A 376 -7.83 -19.36 16.96
N GLY A 377 -7.57 -19.64 15.68
CA GLY A 377 -6.29 -19.35 15.04
C GLY A 377 -5.99 -17.85 14.97
N ILE A 378 -6.99 -17.03 14.59
CA ILE A 378 -6.89 -15.57 14.59
C ILE A 378 -6.68 -15.04 16.01
N GLY A 379 -7.44 -15.55 16.97
CA GLY A 379 -7.33 -15.19 18.38
C GLY A 379 -5.96 -15.54 18.97
N ALA A 380 -5.40 -16.69 18.59
CA ALA A 380 -4.06 -17.09 19.00
C ALA A 380 -2.98 -16.15 18.45
N VAL A 381 -3.09 -15.73 17.18
CA VAL A 381 -2.16 -14.76 16.58
C VAL A 381 -2.33 -13.38 17.22
N ALA A 382 -3.55 -12.95 17.50
CA ALA A 382 -3.83 -11.66 18.15
C ALA A 382 -3.38 -11.58 19.62
N LEU A 383 -3.11 -12.71 20.27
CA LEU A 383 -2.62 -12.80 21.66
C LEU A 383 -1.09 -12.74 21.78
N ILE A 384 -0.36 -12.86 20.66
CA ILE A 384 1.11 -12.72 20.57
C ILE A 384 1.46 -11.23 20.48
#